data_AF-K0RRP7-F1
#
_entry.id   AF-K0RRP7-F1
#
_cell.length_a   1.000
_cell.length_b   1.000
_cell.length_c   1.000
_cell.angle_alpha   90.00
_cell.angle_beta   90.00
_cell.angle_gamma   90.00
#
_symmetry.space_group_name_H-M   'P 1'
#
loop_
_entity.id
_entity.type
_entity.pdbx_description
1 polymer ?
#
loop_
_entity_poly.entity_id
_entity_poly.type
_entity_poly.pdbx_seq_one_letter_code
_entity_poly.pdbx_strand_id
1 'polypeptide(L)'
;MKFNVASKDICSNCGKTEAAELRNCSACRLVKYCSVDCQRAHRNQHKKACKQRAAELEHDRKLFGSGLVNKETCPVCFLKIPVDPTQQEKPKNDAEMIAGLQERADSGSAAAMYELGIKYALGMIHEEDYVSRKQNRSDEGDAPSKFQLGIVYMDGEFGMPKNTDIALQLWNEAADLGHTESKFRLGAFYEEEDDDVDRAIVLYEEAAMEGHIVARYKLGCIEVEYGCSSRAVRHFAVGAKMGNDDCLNALEAMTAEGDATAKEYEDALDG
;
A
#
# COMPACT_ATOMS: atom_id res chain seq x y z
N MET A 1 18.81 -0.09 -20.44
CA MET A 1 18.89 -0.38 -21.89
C MET A 1 17.47 -0.55 -22.42
N LYS A 2 16.98 0.39 -23.23
CA LYS A 2 15.64 0.33 -23.85
C LYS A 2 15.63 -0.75 -24.92
N PHE A 3 15.03 -1.90 -24.65
CA PHE A 3 14.64 -2.86 -25.68
C PHE A 3 13.20 -2.57 -26.11
N ASN A 4 13.04 -1.52 -26.92
CA ASN A 4 11.84 -1.40 -27.74
C ASN A 4 12.14 -2.05 -29.10
N VAL A 5 12.06 -3.38 -29.13
CA VAL A 5 12.00 -4.14 -30.38
C VAL A 5 10.55 -4.55 -30.52
N ALA A 6 9.83 -3.95 -31.48
CA ALA A 6 8.55 -4.48 -31.93
C ALA A 6 8.77 -5.95 -32.31
N SER A 7 8.33 -6.86 -31.43
CA SER A 7 8.42 -8.30 -31.63
C SER A 7 7.65 -8.61 -32.90
N LYS A 8 8.36 -8.90 -34.00
CA LYS A 8 7.74 -9.48 -35.20
C LYS A 8 6.85 -10.64 -34.77
N ASP A 9 5.61 -10.67 -35.26
CA ASP A 9 4.67 -11.75 -35.00
C ASP A 9 5.16 -13.05 -35.63
N ILE A 10 5.98 -13.76 -34.86
CA ILE A 10 6.67 -14.99 -35.24
C ILE A 10 6.34 -16.07 -34.21
N CYS A 11 6.09 -17.29 -34.68
CA CYS A 11 6.01 -18.45 -33.81
C CYS A 11 7.36 -18.71 -33.11
N SER A 12 7.40 -18.67 -31.79
CA SER A 12 8.62 -18.82 -30.99
C SER A 12 9.28 -20.20 -31.08
N ASN A 13 8.61 -21.20 -31.65
CA ASN A 13 9.20 -22.51 -31.92
C ASN A 13 9.74 -22.65 -33.35
N CYS A 14 8.90 -22.37 -34.35
CA CYS A 14 9.20 -22.71 -35.76
C CYS A 14 9.55 -21.52 -36.65
N GLY A 15 9.57 -20.30 -36.10
CA GLY A 15 10.00 -19.10 -36.84
C GLY A 15 9.03 -18.60 -37.91
N LYS A 16 7.86 -19.23 -38.09
CA LYS A 16 6.88 -18.84 -39.12
C LYS A 16 6.17 -17.54 -38.75
N THR A 17 6.13 -16.61 -39.71
CA THR A 17 5.37 -15.33 -39.69
C THR A 17 4.00 -15.44 -40.35
N GLU A 18 3.77 -16.44 -41.20
CA GLU A 18 2.59 -16.56 -42.08
C GLU A 18 1.45 -17.40 -41.47
N ALA A 19 1.47 -17.65 -40.16
CA ALA A 19 0.37 -18.35 -39.51
C ALA A 19 -0.84 -17.41 -39.41
N ALA A 20 -2.00 -17.84 -39.90
CA ALA A 20 -3.23 -17.04 -39.97
C ALA A 20 -3.61 -16.37 -38.65
N GLU A 21 -3.32 -16.99 -37.50
CA GLU A 21 -3.37 -16.33 -36.18
C GLU A 21 -2.34 -16.96 -35.23
N LEU A 22 -1.40 -16.15 -34.73
CA LEU A 22 -0.50 -16.55 -33.66
C LEU A 22 -1.18 -16.35 -32.29
N ARG A 23 -1.11 -17.36 -31.43
CA ARG A 23 -1.69 -17.31 -30.07
C ARG A 23 -0.62 -17.10 -29.03
N ASN A 24 -0.86 -16.15 -28.12
CA ASN A 24 -0.01 -15.95 -26.95
C ASN A 24 -0.02 -17.19 -26.06
N CYS A 25 1.11 -17.46 -25.40
CA CYS A 25 1.16 -18.38 -24.27
C CYS A 25 0.14 -17.94 -23.22
N SER A 26 -0.81 -18.81 -22.88
CA SER A 26 -1.88 -18.50 -21.92
C SER A 26 -1.36 -18.18 -20.51
N ALA A 27 -0.18 -18.68 -20.14
CA ALA A 27 0.41 -18.48 -18.83
C ALA A 27 1.20 -17.16 -18.71
N CYS A 28 2.08 -16.85 -19.67
CA CYS A 28 3.02 -15.72 -19.53
C CYS A 28 2.80 -14.58 -20.53
N ARG A 29 2.06 -14.82 -21.61
CA ARG A 29 1.84 -13.88 -22.73
C ARG A 29 3.11 -13.33 -23.41
N LEU A 30 4.31 -13.80 -23.07
CA LEU A 30 5.60 -13.34 -23.65
C LEU A 30 5.86 -13.87 -25.06
N VAL A 31 5.34 -15.04 -25.36
CA VAL A 31 5.68 -15.79 -26.58
C VAL A 31 4.42 -16.20 -27.30
N LYS A 32 4.52 -16.31 -28.61
CA LYS A 32 3.42 -16.60 -29.53
C LYS A 32 3.66 -17.93 -30.25
N TYR A 33 2.59 -18.68 -30.51
CA TYR A 33 2.66 -19.97 -31.19
C TYR A 33 1.60 -20.08 -32.29
N CYS A 34 1.96 -20.71 -33.40
CA CYS A 34 1.02 -21.03 -34.48
C CYS A 34 0.21 -22.31 -34.23
N SER A 35 0.60 -23.11 -33.24
CA SER A 35 -0.05 -24.38 -32.90
C SER A 35 0.29 -24.83 -31.48
N VAL A 36 -0.55 -25.72 -30.93
CA VAL A 36 -0.31 -26.37 -29.64
C VAL A 36 0.97 -27.23 -29.67
N ASP A 37 1.29 -27.84 -30.82
CA ASP A 37 2.51 -28.64 -30.98
C ASP A 37 3.78 -27.78 -30.89
N CYS A 38 3.76 -26.59 -31.50
CA CYS A 38 4.85 -25.63 -31.35
C CYS A 38 5.03 -25.18 -29.89
N GLN A 39 3.93 -24.95 -29.17
CA GLN A 39 3.98 -24.62 -27.75
C GLN A 39 4.58 -25.76 -26.91
N ARG A 40 4.20 -27.01 -27.20
CA ARG A 40 4.72 -28.20 -26.50
C ARG A 40 6.22 -28.40 -26.78
N ALA A 41 6.65 -28.25 -28.03
CA ALA A 41 8.05 -28.39 -28.43
C ALA A 41 8.96 -27.34 -27.79
N HIS A 42 8.51 -26.08 -27.72
CA HIS A 42 9.28 -24.99 -27.12
C HIS A 42 9.23 -24.98 -25.57
N ARG A 43 8.38 -25.81 -24.95
CA ARG A 43 8.15 -25.81 -23.49
C ARG A 43 9.44 -25.94 -22.69
N ASN A 44 10.36 -26.81 -23.07
CA ASN A 44 11.59 -27.05 -22.30
C ASN A 44 12.54 -25.84 -22.31
N GLN A 45 12.52 -25.04 -23.37
CA GLN A 45 13.34 -23.83 -23.49
C GLN A 45 12.69 -22.64 -22.76
N HIS A 46 11.36 -22.62 -22.69
CA HIS A 46 10.60 -21.48 -22.16
C HIS A 46 10.09 -21.66 -20.72
N LYS A 47 10.00 -22.89 -20.19
CA LYS A 47 9.31 -23.20 -18.92
C LYS A 47 9.75 -22.34 -17.74
N LYS A 48 11.04 -22.04 -17.59
CA LYS A 48 11.56 -21.24 -16.47
C LYS A 48 11.05 -19.80 -16.55
N ALA A 49 11.31 -19.11 -17.67
CA ALA A 49 10.83 -17.75 -17.93
C ALA A 49 9.29 -17.66 -17.89
N CYS A 50 8.60 -18.67 -18.41
CA CYS A 50 7.14 -18.76 -18.37
C CYS A 50 6.60 -18.75 -16.95
N LYS A 51 7.20 -19.54 -16.05
CA LYS A 51 6.77 -19.64 -14.65
C LYS A 51 6.99 -18.33 -13.91
N GLN A 52 8.15 -17.71 -14.10
CA GLN A 52 8.48 -16.43 -13.48
C GLN A 52 7.48 -15.35 -13.91
N ARG A 53 7.27 -15.19 -15.22
CA ARG A 53 6.30 -14.21 -15.72
C ARG A 53 4.87 -14.50 -15.30
N ALA A 54 4.47 -15.78 -15.23
CA ALA A 54 3.15 -16.13 -14.73
C ALA A 54 2.97 -15.75 -13.25
N ALA A 55 4.03 -15.87 -12.44
CA ALA A 55 4.01 -15.43 -11.05
C ALA A 55 3.92 -13.90 -10.94
N GLU A 56 4.68 -13.15 -11.75
CA GLU A 56 4.59 -11.69 -11.83
C GLU A 56 3.18 -11.22 -12.22
N LEU A 57 2.56 -11.87 -13.22
CA LEU A 57 1.20 -11.51 -13.64
C LEU A 57 0.15 -11.81 -12.56
N GLU A 58 0.33 -12.87 -11.78
CA GLU A 58 -0.54 -13.19 -10.65
C GLU A 58 -0.32 -12.22 -9.49
N HIS A 59 0.92 -11.80 -9.25
CA HIS A 59 1.25 -10.76 -8.28
C HIS A 59 0.60 -9.42 -8.64
N ASP A 60 0.80 -8.94 -9.88
CA ASP A 60 0.13 -7.75 -10.41
C ASP A 60 -1.39 -7.86 -10.28
N ARG A 61 -1.96 -9.03 -10.61
CA ARG A 61 -3.41 -9.24 -10.49
C ARG A 61 -3.90 -9.03 -9.06
N LYS A 62 -3.14 -9.48 -8.06
CA LYS A 62 -3.47 -9.26 -6.65
C LYS A 62 -3.31 -7.79 -6.28
N LEU A 63 -2.13 -7.21 -6.55
CA LEU A 63 -1.77 -5.83 -6.21
C LEU A 63 -2.79 -4.80 -6.71
N PHE A 64 -3.25 -4.97 -7.95
CA PHE A 64 -4.20 -4.07 -8.59
C PHE A 64 -5.67 -4.52 -8.43
N GLY A 65 -5.91 -5.72 -7.90
CA GLY A 65 -7.23 -6.27 -7.63
C GLY A 65 -7.70 -6.09 -6.18
N SER A 66 -6.79 -5.76 -5.26
CA SER A 66 -7.04 -5.48 -3.84
C SER A 66 -6.86 -3.98 -3.53
N GLY A 67 -7.30 -3.56 -2.33
CA GLY A 67 -7.21 -2.18 -1.88
C GLY A 67 -8.31 -1.24 -2.41
N LEU A 68 -9.32 -1.76 -3.10
CA LEU A 68 -10.55 -1.01 -3.37
C LEU A 68 -11.32 -0.84 -2.06
N VAL A 69 -11.62 0.40 -1.71
CA VAL A 69 -12.21 0.82 -0.43
C VAL A 69 -13.33 -0.13 -0.01
N ASN A 70 -13.14 -0.79 1.12
CA ASN A 70 -14.25 -1.45 1.80
C ASN A 70 -15.21 -0.33 2.22
N LYS A 71 -16.41 -0.27 1.63
CA LYS A 71 -17.43 0.78 1.89
C LYS A 71 -17.87 0.84 3.36
N GLU A 72 -17.47 -0.15 4.13
CA GLU A 72 -17.66 -0.21 5.57
C GLU A 72 -16.59 0.56 6.34
N THR A 73 -15.54 1.14 5.72
CA THR A 73 -14.42 1.78 6.41
C THR A 73 -14.12 3.21 5.97
N CYS A 74 -13.82 4.12 6.91
CA CYS A 74 -13.50 5.52 6.64
C CYS A 74 -12.24 5.65 5.76
N PRO A 75 -12.23 6.43 4.66
CA PRO A 75 -11.09 6.51 3.73
C PRO A 75 -9.89 7.32 4.28
N VAL A 76 -10.09 8.10 5.34
CA VAL A 76 -9.01 8.87 5.99
C VAL A 76 -8.32 8.06 7.09
N CYS A 77 -9.03 7.11 7.70
CA CYS A 77 -8.52 6.39 8.87
C CYS A 77 -8.80 4.88 8.93
N PHE A 78 -9.31 4.28 7.85
CA PHE A 78 -9.50 2.85 7.63
C PHE A 78 -10.36 2.12 8.68
N LEU A 79 -11.23 2.86 9.37
CA LEU A 79 -12.10 2.36 10.42
C LEU A 79 -13.45 1.85 9.99
N LYS A 80 -13.89 0.70 10.51
CA LYS A 80 -15.26 0.20 10.31
C LYS A 80 -16.29 1.21 10.84
N ILE A 81 -17.15 1.74 9.96
CA ILE A 81 -18.33 2.55 10.27
C ILE A 81 -19.49 1.57 10.53
N PRO A 82 -19.73 1.17 11.79
CA PRO A 82 -20.94 1.63 12.49
C PRO A 82 -20.70 1.77 14.02
N VAL A 83 -21.41 2.59 14.81
CA VAL A 83 -22.81 2.47 15.22
C VAL A 83 -23.35 3.85 15.68
N ASP A 84 -24.64 4.08 15.40
CA ASP A 84 -25.56 5.09 15.94
C ASP A 84 -25.03 5.99 17.10
N PRO A 85 -24.84 7.31 16.89
CA PRO A 85 -24.39 8.25 17.92
C PRO A 85 -25.35 8.36 19.11
N THR A 86 -26.53 7.74 19.06
CA THR A 86 -27.49 7.72 20.17
C THR A 86 -27.18 6.70 21.27
N GLN A 87 -26.19 5.80 21.09
CA GLN A 87 -25.79 4.82 22.12
C GLN A 87 -24.54 5.19 22.92
N GLN A 88 -23.90 6.33 22.68
CA GLN A 88 -22.77 6.77 23.51
C GLN A 88 -23.28 7.36 24.83
N GLU A 89 -23.09 6.61 25.93
CA GLU A 89 -23.26 7.15 27.27
C GLU A 89 -22.30 8.33 27.47
N LYS A 90 -22.83 9.43 28.01
CA LYS A 90 -22.05 10.64 28.27
C LYS A 90 -20.99 10.31 29.33
N PRO A 91 -19.69 10.60 29.11
CA PRO A 91 -18.64 10.24 30.05
C PRO A 91 -18.88 10.92 31.41
N LYS A 92 -18.71 10.18 32.50
CA LYS A 92 -19.03 10.67 33.86
C LYS A 92 -17.90 11.47 34.47
N ASN A 93 -16.67 11.29 33.98
CA ASN A 93 -15.48 12.00 34.43
C ASN A 93 -14.45 12.12 33.29
N ASP A 94 -13.41 12.94 33.51
CA ASP A 94 -12.35 13.18 32.54
C ASP A 94 -11.57 11.91 32.18
N ALA A 95 -11.41 10.97 33.11
CA ALA A 95 -10.70 9.71 32.88
C ALA A 95 -11.45 8.78 31.91
N GLU A 96 -12.77 8.64 32.07
CA GLU A 96 -13.63 7.88 31.16
C GLU A 96 -13.70 8.54 29.78
N MET A 97 -13.74 9.88 29.72
CA MET A 97 -13.69 10.62 28.46
C MET A 97 -12.36 10.38 27.73
N ILE A 98 -11.23 10.48 28.44
CA ILE A 98 -9.90 10.20 27.89
C ILE A 98 -9.80 8.74 27.43
N ALA A 99 -10.33 7.78 28.19
CA ALA A 99 -10.32 6.37 27.83
C ALA A 99 -11.12 6.07 26.55
N GLY A 100 -12.34 6.61 26.42
CA GLY A 100 -13.14 6.45 25.20
C GLY A 100 -12.56 7.19 23.99
N LEU A 101 -11.89 8.33 24.22
CA LEU A 101 -11.11 8.99 23.19
C LEU A 101 -9.93 8.13 22.73
N GLN A 102 -9.22 7.52 23.67
CA GLN A 102 -8.09 6.64 23.41
C GLN A 102 -8.52 5.44 22.57
N GLU A 103 -9.59 4.73 22.98
CA GLU A 103 -10.12 3.59 22.23
C GLU A 103 -10.45 3.96 20.78
N ARG A 104 -11.11 5.10 20.57
CA ARG A 104 -11.42 5.60 19.23
C ARG A 104 -10.16 5.97 18.44
N ALA A 105 -9.18 6.60 19.09
CA ALA A 105 -7.92 6.98 18.44
C ALA A 105 -7.05 5.77 18.09
N ASP A 106 -7.03 4.74 18.94
CA ASP A 106 -6.32 3.48 18.70
C ASP A 106 -6.98 2.68 17.58
N SER A 107 -8.30 2.80 17.52
CA SER A 107 -9.10 2.46 16.38
C SER A 107 -8.93 3.54 15.29
N GLY A 108 -7.78 4.17 15.06
CA GLY A 108 -7.56 5.09 13.93
C GLY A 108 -8.35 6.42 13.86
N SER A 109 -9.31 6.75 14.73
CA SER A 109 -10.13 7.96 14.58
C SER A 109 -9.30 9.25 14.67
N ALA A 110 -9.11 9.93 13.53
CA ALA A 110 -8.38 11.19 13.45
C ALA A 110 -9.00 12.29 14.35
N ALA A 111 -10.32 12.31 14.47
CA ALA A 111 -11.02 13.24 15.37
C ALA A 111 -10.67 12.95 16.85
N ALA A 112 -10.62 11.67 17.23
CA ALA A 112 -10.25 11.30 18.58
C ALA A 112 -8.76 11.54 18.87
N MET A 113 -7.88 11.32 17.87
CA MET A 113 -6.46 11.69 17.95
C MET A 113 -6.28 13.20 18.16
N TYR A 114 -7.02 14.02 17.40
CA TYR A 114 -6.99 15.48 17.54
C TYR A 114 -7.50 15.92 18.92
N GLU A 115 -8.62 15.36 19.37
CA GLU A 115 -9.18 15.65 20.70
C GLU A 115 -8.24 15.20 21.83
N LEU A 116 -7.55 14.06 21.71
CA LEU A 116 -6.50 13.65 22.66
C LEU A 116 -5.34 14.64 22.66
N GLY A 117 -4.87 15.08 21.49
CA GLY A 117 -3.82 16.09 21.37
C GLY A 117 -4.17 17.38 22.13
N ILE A 118 -5.43 17.81 22.08
CA ILE A 118 -5.92 18.93 22.90
C ILE A 118 -5.85 18.60 24.40
N LYS A 119 -6.21 17.39 24.83
CA LYS A 119 -6.13 16.99 26.25
C LYS A 119 -4.69 16.93 26.76
N TYR A 120 -3.74 16.50 25.93
CA TYR A 120 -2.30 16.61 26.21
C TYR A 120 -1.86 18.06 26.35
N ALA A 121 -2.20 18.92 25.39
CA ALA A 121 -1.84 20.34 25.41
C ALA A 121 -2.41 21.08 26.64
N LEU A 122 -3.55 20.62 27.15
CA LEU A 122 -4.18 21.14 28.36
C LEU A 122 -3.62 20.52 29.67
N GLY A 123 -2.65 19.62 29.60
CA GLY A 123 -2.06 18.96 30.76
C GLY A 123 -3.02 18.00 31.49
N MET A 124 -4.09 17.57 30.82
CA MET A 124 -5.09 16.66 31.40
C MET A 124 -4.65 15.19 31.36
N ILE A 125 -3.56 14.89 30.66
CA ILE A 125 -2.91 13.58 30.61
C ILE A 125 -1.43 13.80 30.92
N HIS A 126 -0.91 13.11 31.93
CA HIS A 126 0.52 13.15 32.23
C HIS A 126 1.29 12.35 31.17
N GLU A 127 2.44 12.87 30.73
CA GLU A 127 3.28 12.23 29.69
C GLU A 127 3.72 10.81 30.09
N GLU A 128 4.07 10.61 31.36
CA GLU A 128 4.41 9.29 31.92
C GLU A 128 3.24 8.30 31.84
N ASP A 129 2.00 8.78 32.00
CA ASP A 129 0.79 7.96 31.88
C ASP A 129 0.56 7.53 30.43
N TYR A 130 0.97 8.33 29.44
CA TYR A 130 0.83 7.95 28.03
C TYR A 130 1.78 6.81 27.67
N VAL A 131 3.08 6.98 27.94
CA VAL A 131 4.10 5.99 27.57
C VAL A 131 3.83 4.68 28.30
N SER A 132 3.53 4.72 29.60
CA SER A 132 3.21 3.52 30.37
C SER A 132 2.00 2.77 29.81
N ARG A 133 0.94 3.48 29.41
CA ARG A 133 -0.25 2.85 28.79
C ARG A 133 0.07 2.24 27.43
N LYS A 134 0.82 2.93 26.58
CA LYS A 134 1.25 2.40 25.28
C LYS A 134 2.14 1.19 25.43
N GLN A 135 3.04 1.19 26.42
CA GLN A 135 3.85 0.03 26.76
C GLN A 135 2.98 -1.16 27.17
N ASN A 136 2.07 -0.98 28.13
CA ASN A 136 1.22 -2.07 28.61
C ASN A 136 0.40 -2.71 27.47
N ARG A 137 -0.21 -1.89 26.60
CA ARG A 137 -0.98 -2.41 25.45
C ARG A 137 -0.09 -3.02 24.38
N SER A 138 1.09 -2.45 24.14
CA SER A 138 2.10 -3.04 23.27
C SER A 138 2.52 -4.44 23.76
N ASP A 139 2.71 -4.61 25.06
CA ASP A 139 3.07 -5.89 25.69
C ASP A 139 1.93 -6.91 25.60
N GLU A 140 0.67 -6.45 25.54
CA GLU A 140 -0.52 -7.27 25.26
C GLU A 140 -0.71 -7.60 23.77
N GLY A 141 0.17 -7.12 22.88
CA GLY A 141 0.10 -7.39 21.44
C GLY A 141 -0.81 -6.43 20.65
N ASP A 142 -1.15 -5.26 21.19
CA ASP A 142 -1.92 -4.25 20.48
C ASP A 142 -1.07 -3.57 19.40
N ALA A 143 -1.34 -3.89 18.13
CA ALA A 143 -0.57 -3.39 16.99
C ALA A 143 -0.57 -1.85 16.87
N PRO A 144 -1.70 -1.13 17.07
CA PRO A 144 -1.70 0.33 17.11
C PRO A 144 -0.81 0.91 18.22
N SER A 145 -0.78 0.30 19.42
CA SER A 145 0.08 0.77 20.51
C SER A 145 1.56 0.50 20.24
N LYS A 146 1.91 -0.63 19.64
CA LYS A 146 3.27 -0.90 19.14
C LYS A 146 3.71 0.16 18.13
N PHE A 147 2.84 0.47 17.16
CA PHE A 147 3.10 1.54 16.20
C PHE A 147 3.37 2.89 16.87
N GLN A 148 2.47 3.31 17.75
CA GLN A 148 2.57 4.59 18.46
C GLN A 148 3.78 4.66 19.38
N LEU A 149 4.11 3.59 20.10
CA LEU A 149 5.32 3.52 20.90
C LEU A 149 6.58 3.60 20.03
N GLY A 150 6.55 3.01 18.83
CA GLY A 150 7.62 3.17 17.86
C GLY A 150 7.81 4.62 17.40
N ILE A 151 6.72 5.39 17.21
CA ILE A 151 6.79 6.84 16.92
C ILE A 151 7.46 7.58 18.09
N VAL A 152 7.06 7.29 19.33
CA VAL A 152 7.67 7.89 20.53
C VAL A 152 9.18 7.66 20.57
N TYR A 153 9.64 6.43 20.28
CA TYR A 153 11.07 6.13 20.21
C TYR A 153 11.76 6.75 18.98
N MET A 154 11.09 6.88 17.84
CA MET A 154 11.66 7.50 16.64
C MET A 154 11.94 9.00 16.85
N ASP A 155 11.03 9.68 17.54
CA ASP A 155 11.07 11.14 17.69
C ASP A 155 11.67 11.59 19.04
N GLY A 156 11.70 10.71 20.04
CA GLY A 156 12.17 11.03 21.39
C GLY A 156 11.18 11.91 22.16
N GLU A 157 9.89 11.59 22.08
CA GLU A 157 8.80 12.35 22.71
C GLU A 157 8.51 11.88 24.15
N PHE A 158 7.72 12.65 24.90
CA PHE A 158 7.23 12.28 26.25
C PHE A 158 8.36 11.95 27.25
N GLY A 159 9.51 12.63 27.13
CA GLY A 159 10.69 12.40 27.98
C GLY A 159 11.47 11.12 27.67
N MET A 160 11.10 10.38 26.61
CA MET A 160 11.80 9.18 26.18
C MET A 160 13.01 9.52 25.31
N PRO A 161 14.13 8.79 25.43
CA PRO A 161 15.25 8.96 24.53
C PRO A 161 14.91 8.44 23.14
N LYS A 162 15.33 9.17 22.10
CA LYS A 162 15.27 8.69 20.73
C LYS A 162 16.06 7.39 20.58
N ASN A 163 15.43 6.37 19.98
CA ASN A 163 16.02 5.08 19.67
C ASN A 163 15.36 4.46 18.43
N THR A 164 16.01 4.64 17.28
CA THR A 164 15.52 4.14 15.98
C THR A 164 15.42 2.61 15.95
N ASP A 165 16.35 1.87 16.56
CA ASP A 165 16.33 0.41 16.53
C ASP A 165 15.08 -0.15 17.23
N ILE A 166 14.73 0.41 18.40
CA ILE A 166 13.51 0.03 19.11
C ILE A 166 12.27 0.44 18.30
N ALA A 167 12.27 1.62 17.68
CA ALA A 167 11.17 2.08 16.85
C ALA A 167 10.91 1.11 15.67
N LEU A 168 11.96 0.73 14.94
CA LEU A 168 11.86 -0.22 13.84
C LEU A 168 11.41 -1.61 14.30
N GLN A 169 11.88 -2.08 15.46
CA GLN A 169 11.42 -3.34 16.01
C GLN A 169 9.91 -3.30 16.29
N LEU A 170 9.44 -2.26 16.98
CA LEU A 170 8.03 -2.10 17.31
C LEU A 170 7.15 -1.96 16.06
N TRP A 171 7.63 -1.24 15.04
CA TRP A 171 6.91 -1.13 13.77
C TRP A 171 6.87 -2.45 13.01
N ASN A 172 7.94 -3.24 13.01
CA ASN A 172 7.94 -4.58 12.43
C ASN A 172 6.94 -5.50 13.14
N GLU A 173 6.95 -5.52 14.47
CA GLU A 173 5.97 -6.30 15.24
C GLU A 173 4.53 -5.86 14.97
N ALA A 174 4.28 -4.55 14.84
CA ALA A 174 2.96 -4.03 14.47
C ALA A 174 2.56 -4.42 13.04
N ALA A 175 3.50 -4.38 12.09
CA ALA A 175 3.27 -4.79 10.70
C ALA A 175 2.96 -6.29 10.58
N ASP A 176 3.66 -7.14 11.34
CA ASP A 176 3.39 -8.58 11.43
C ASP A 176 2.00 -8.90 11.99
N LEU A 177 1.48 -8.01 12.84
CA LEU A 177 0.11 -8.06 13.36
C LEU A 177 -0.93 -7.45 12.40
N GLY A 178 -0.53 -7.01 11.21
CA GLY A 178 -1.41 -6.46 10.19
C GLY A 178 -1.68 -4.96 10.30
N HIS A 179 -0.86 -4.20 11.03
CA HIS A 179 -1.01 -2.74 11.11
C HIS A 179 -0.47 -2.08 9.84
N THR A 180 -1.38 -1.66 8.97
CA THR A 180 -1.08 -1.13 7.63
C THR A 180 -0.20 0.12 7.64
N GLU A 181 -0.42 1.07 8.55
CA GLU A 181 0.39 2.29 8.66
C GLU A 181 1.84 1.95 9.08
N SER A 182 2.05 0.89 9.89
CA SER A 182 3.42 0.47 10.25
C SER A 182 4.19 -0.04 9.04
N LYS A 183 3.52 -0.79 8.15
CA LYS A 183 4.11 -1.24 6.89
C LYS A 183 4.54 -0.05 6.02
N PHE A 184 3.66 0.94 5.88
CA PHE A 184 4.00 2.18 5.17
C PHE A 184 5.19 2.90 5.79
N ARG A 185 5.23 3.04 7.12
CA ARG A 185 6.31 3.76 7.83
C ARG A 185 7.65 3.05 7.75
N LEU A 186 7.66 1.72 7.82
CA LEU A 186 8.85 0.93 7.52
C LEU A 186 9.30 1.12 6.08
N GLY A 187 8.36 1.13 5.13
CA GLY A 187 8.66 1.36 3.71
C GLY A 187 9.32 2.72 3.49
N ALA A 188 8.77 3.78 4.09
CA ALA A 188 9.32 5.14 4.03
C ALA A 188 10.71 5.22 4.67
N PHE A 189 10.91 4.56 5.81
CA PHE A 189 12.23 4.48 6.43
C PHE A 189 13.26 3.80 5.51
N TYR A 190 12.91 2.66 4.91
CA TYR A 190 13.83 1.96 4.01
C TYR A 190 14.11 2.73 2.72
N GLU A 191 13.13 3.47 2.20
CA GLU A 191 13.30 4.36 1.04
C GLU A 191 14.24 5.54 1.35
N GLU A 192 14.02 6.23 2.47
CA GLU A 192 14.65 7.54 2.74
C GLU A 192 15.96 7.44 3.54
N GLU A 193 16.04 6.52 4.50
CA GLU A 193 17.16 6.44 5.45
C GLU A 193 18.16 5.32 5.10
N ASP A 194 17.67 4.18 4.62
CA ASP A 194 18.52 3.01 4.27
C ASP A 194 18.83 2.88 2.77
N ASP A 195 18.19 3.68 1.89
CA ASP A 195 18.30 3.60 0.43
C ASP A 195 18.01 2.18 -0.13
N ASP A 196 17.16 1.40 0.57
CA ASP A 196 16.72 0.06 0.20
C ASP A 196 15.31 0.12 -0.42
N VAL A 197 15.26 0.65 -1.64
CA VAL A 197 14.01 0.85 -2.40
C VAL A 197 13.31 -0.49 -2.68
N ASP A 198 14.04 -1.58 -2.89
CA ASP A 198 13.45 -2.90 -3.12
C ASP A 198 12.64 -3.37 -1.91
N ARG A 199 13.16 -3.16 -0.70
CA ARG A 199 12.43 -3.47 0.54
C ARG A 199 11.26 -2.52 0.76
N ALA A 200 11.44 -1.24 0.44
CA ALA A 200 10.36 -0.26 0.50
C ALA A 200 9.18 -0.65 -0.40
N ILE A 201 9.46 -1.07 -1.65
CA ILE A 201 8.44 -1.53 -2.60
C ILE A 201 7.62 -2.68 -2.00
N VAL A 202 8.25 -3.69 -1.42
CA VAL A 202 7.52 -4.83 -0.83
C VAL A 202 6.56 -4.36 0.26
N LEU A 203 7.03 -3.50 1.17
CA LEU A 203 6.22 -2.98 2.27
C LEU A 203 5.08 -2.06 1.78
N TYR A 204 5.36 -1.23 0.78
CA TYR A 204 4.35 -0.40 0.15
C TYR A 204 3.32 -1.21 -0.62
N GLU A 205 3.71 -2.28 -1.32
CA GLU A 205 2.78 -3.19 -1.99
C GLU A 205 1.83 -3.84 -0.98
N GLU A 206 2.35 -4.33 0.15
CA GLU A 206 1.52 -4.86 1.22
C GLU A 206 0.55 -3.82 1.78
N ALA A 207 1.04 -2.64 2.13
CA ALA A 207 0.21 -1.56 2.64
C ALA A 207 -0.86 -1.13 1.62
N ALA A 208 -0.48 -1.00 0.35
CA ALA A 208 -1.40 -0.63 -0.73
C ALA A 208 -2.48 -1.69 -0.95
N MET A 209 -2.12 -2.98 -0.88
CA MET A 209 -3.08 -4.10 -1.00
C MET A 209 -4.11 -4.10 0.15
N GLU A 210 -3.73 -3.59 1.32
CA GLU A 210 -4.61 -3.38 2.48
C GLU A 210 -5.40 -2.06 2.41
N GLY A 211 -5.18 -1.24 1.38
CA GLY A 211 -5.92 0.00 1.12
C GLY A 211 -5.18 1.27 1.52
N HIS A 212 -3.90 1.22 1.87
CA HIS A 212 -3.14 2.43 2.20
C HIS A 212 -2.91 3.31 0.96
N ILE A 213 -3.53 4.49 0.96
CA ILE A 213 -3.57 5.36 -0.21
C ILE A 213 -2.22 6.03 -0.52
N VAL A 214 -1.49 6.46 0.52
CA VAL A 214 -0.16 7.09 0.35
C VAL A 214 0.88 6.08 -0.13
N ALA A 215 0.92 4.86 0.42
CA ALA A 215 1.76 3.77 -0.09
C ALA A 215 1.48 3.49 -1.58
N ARG A 216 0.20 3.52 -1.99
CA ARG A 216 -0.18 3.32 -3.38
C ARG A 216 0.31 4.45 -4.30
N TYR A 217 0.24 5.70 -3.84
CA TYR A 217 0.82 6.84 -4.53
C TYR A 217 2.34 6.70 -4.67
N LYS A 218 3.04 6.36 -3.57
CA LYS A 218 4.51 6.14 -3.55
C LYS A 218 4.95 5.07 -4.56
N LEU A 219 4.23 3.94 -4.65
CA LEU A 219 4.49 2.94 -5.69
C LEU A 219 4.35 3.53 -7.08
N GLY A 220 3.32 4.34 -7.34
CA GLY A 220 3.16 5.03 -8.61
C GLY A 220 4.37 5.90 -8.95
N CYS A 221 4.88 6.68 -8.00
CA CYS A 221 6.09 7.49 -8.18
C CYS A 221 7.32 6.63 -8.51
N ILE A 222 7.56 5.56 -7.74
CA ILE A 222 8.69 4.65 -7.97
C ILE A 222 8.61 4.02 -9.37
N GLU A 223 7.41 3.62 -9.81
CA GLU A 223 7.20 3.07 -11.16
C GLU A 223 7.48 4.10 -12.27
N VAL A 224 7.17 5.38 -12.05
CA VAL A 224 7.55 6.46 -12.98
C VAL A 224 9.08 6.60 -13.05
N GLU A 225 9.76 6.61 -11.90
CA GLU A 225 11.23 6.70 -11.83
C GLU A 225 11.91 5.53 -12.54
N TYR A 226 11.34 4.32 -12.44
CA TYR A 226 11.83 3.14 -13.13
C TYR A 226 11.43 3.07 -14.62
N GLY A 227 10.63 4.03 -15.10
CA GLY A 227 10.17 4.11 -16.49
C GLY A 227 9.08 3.10 -16.84
N CYS A 228 8.35 2.62 -15.83
CA CYS A 228 7.26 1.65 -15.92
C CYS A 228 5.89 2.35 -15.98
N SER A 229 5.71 3.29 -16.92
CA SER A 229 4.51 4.14 -17.01
C SER A 229 3.18 3.36 -16.93
N SER A 230 3.08 2.20 -17.60
CA SER A 230 1.86 1.37 -17.52
C SER A 230 1.50 0.84 -16.12
N ARG A 231 2.49 0.60 -15.23
CA ARG A 231 2.24 0.21 -13.84
C ARG A 231 1.92 1.44 -13.00
N ALA A 232 2.66 2.54 -13.22
CA ALA A 232 2.39 3.82 -12.57
C ALA A 232 0.95 4.31 -12.78
N VAL A 233 0.47 4.31 -14.04
CA VAL A 233 -0.94 4.67 -14.38
C VAL A 233 -1.93 3.82 -13.58
N ARG A 234 -1.67 2.52 -13.41
CA ARG A 234 -2.56 1.64 -12.64
C ARG A 234 -2.54 1.95 -11.14
N HIS A 235 -1.38 2.29 -10.57
CA HIS A 235 -1.29 2.72 -9.18
C HIS A 235 -2.07 4.01 -8.95
N PHE A 236 -1.83 5.03 -9.77
CA PHE A 236 -2.51 6.32 -9.67
C PHE A 236 -4.01 6.20 -9.95
N ALA A 237 -4.44 5.41 -10.94
CA ALA A 237 -5.86 5.18 -11.19
C ALA A 237 -6.57 4.54 -10.01
N VAL A 238 -5.95 3.57 -9.32
CA VAL A 238 -6.56 3.00 -8.11
C VAL A 238 -6.55 4.00 -6.95
N GLY A 239 -5.48 4.76 -6.75
CA GLY A 239 -5.45 5.80 -5.70
C GLY A 239 -6.45 6.94 -5.93
N ALA A 240 -6.67 7.34 -7.19
CA ALA A 240 -7.67 8.33 -7.57
C ALA A 240 -9.10 7.82 -7.29
N LYS A 241 -9.39 6.54 -7.58
CA LYS A 241 -10.66 5.89 -7.19
C LYS A 241 -10.89 5.85 -5.69
N MET A 242 -9.83 5.89 -4.90
CA MET A 242 -9.90 5.95 -3.45
C MET A 242 -10.02 7.39 -2.93
N GLY A 243 -10.05 8.39 -3.82
CA GLY A 243 -10.25 9.81 -3.49
C GLY A 243 -8.98 10.58 -3.14
N ASN A 244 -7.78 10.13 -3.54
CA ASN A 244 -6.55 10.91 -3.32
C ASN A 244 -6.23 11.83 -4.49
N ASP A 245 -6.14 13.13 -4.16
CA ASP A 245 -5.88 14.19 -5.12
C ASP A 245 -4.49 14.09 -5.75
N ASP A 246 -3.47 13.63 -5.00
CA ASP A 246 -2.11 13.49 -5.54
C ASP A 246 -2.06 12.44 -6.66
N CYS A 247 -2.73 11.31 -6.47
CA CYS A 247 -2.91 10.27 -7.49
C CYS A 247 -3.68 10.80 -8.69
N LEU A 248 -4.74 11.58 -8.46
CA LEU A 248 -5.51 12.17 -9.55
C LEU A 248 -4.66 13.14 -10.38
N ASN A 249 -3.95 14.06 -9.71
CA ASN A 249 -3.05 15.02 -10.36
C ASN A 249 -1.91 14.31 -11.13
N ALA A 250 -1.34 13.25 -10.56
CA ALA A 250 -0.33 12.44 -11.25
C ALA A 250 -0.90 11.77 -12.51
N LEU A 251 -2.13 11.25 -12.45
CA LEU A 251 -2.79 10.65 -13.59
C LEU A 251 -3.11 11.69 -14.69
N GLU A 252 -3.48 12.92 -14.31
CA GLU A 252 -3.66 14.05 -15.25
C GLU A 252 -2.35 14.38 -15.98
N ALA A 253 -1.25 14.47 -15.24
CA ALA A 253 0.07 14.72 -15.81
C ALA A 253 0.47 13.62 -16.79
N MET A 254 0.30 12.34 -16.41
CA MET A 254 0.59 11.20 -17.29
C MET A 254 -0.31 11.17 -18.53
N THR A 255 -1.56 11.65 -18.42
CA THR A 255 -2.47 11.78 -19.58
C THR A 255 -1.98 12.88 -20.53
N ALA A 256 -1.51 14.01 -20.00
CA ALA A 256 -0.95 15.11 -20.79
C ALA A 256 0.35 14.72 -21.51
N GLU A 257 1.15 13.85 -20.90
CA GLU A 257 2.38 13.29 -21.50
C GLU A 257 2.11 12.17 -22.52
N GLY A 258 0.88 11.66 -22.56
CA GLY A 258 0.46 10.58 -23.47
C GLY A 258 0.77 9.16 -22.96
N ASP A 259 1.18 9.04 -21.70
CA ASP A 259 1.44 7.77 -21.02
C ASP A 259 0.15 7.09 -20.52
N ALA A 260 -0.88 7.89 -20.21
CA ALA A 260 -2.23 7.43 -19.88
C ALA A 260 -3.23 7.84 -20.97
N THR A 261 -4.26 7.02 -21.17
CA THR A 261 -5.36 7.33 -22.08
C THR A 261 -6.45 8.13 -21.38
N ALA A 262 -7.19 8.96 -22.12
CA ALA A 262 -8.36 9.69 -21.59
C ALA A 262 -9.39 8.74 -20.94
N LYS A 263 -9.53 7.53 -21.48
CA LYS A 263 -10.39 6.50 -20.89
C LYS A 263 -9.90 6.02 -19.53
N GLU A 264 -8.59 5.81 -19.35
CA GLU A 264 -8.04 5.39 -18.05
C GLU A 264 -8.23 6.48 -16.99
N TYR A 265 -8.14 7.75 -17.40
CA TYR A 265 -8.47 8.89 -16.56
C TYR A 265 -9.96 8.94 -16.19
N GLU A 266 -10.86 8.85 -17.17
CA GLU A 266 -12.31 8.80 -16.94
C GLU A 266 -12.72 7.62 -16.04
N ASP A 267 -12.20 6.42 -16.32
CA ASP A 267 -12.45 5.22 -15.53
C ASP A 267 -11.98 5.38 -14.07
N ALA A 268 -11.02 6.28 -13.79
CA ALA A 268 -10.52 6.59 -12.46
C ALA A 268 -11.42 7.55 -11.67
N LEU A 269 -12.22 8.37 -12.35
CA LEU A 269 -13.19 9.28 -11.75
C LEU A 269 -14.52 8.58 -11.37
N ASP A 270 -14.84 7.47 -12.02
CA ASP A 270 -16.09 6.71 -11.82
C ASP A 270 -16.09 5.82 -10.54
N GLY A 271 -15.24 6.12 -9.54
CA GLY A 271 -15.00 5.33 -8.32
C GLY A 271 -15.95 5.58 -7.16
#